data_AF-A0A7H0Y503-F1
#
_entry.id   AF-A0A7H0Y503-F1
#
_cell.length_a   1.000
_cell.length_b   1.000
_cell.length_c   1.000
_cell.angle_alpha   90.00
_cell.angle_beta   90.00
_cell.angle_gamma   90.00
#
_symmetry.space_group_name_H-M   'P 1'
#
loop_
_entity.id
_entity.type
_entity.pdbx_description
1 polymer ?
#
loop_
_entity_poly.entity_id
_entity_poly.type
_entity_poly.pdbx_seq_one_letter_code
_entity_poly.pdbx_strand_id
1 'polypeptide(L)'
;MLVVHWSPVNYSKNILKNGIRKSRNGVYCFPLTGHIALDRWWMKALKRFRRDGKKYNGFVFRVEESDFPAYFGHFIGHMTSDRSEKPIKTLIELGMEIQNTIIWRIGERAVWNNIEVHNHDQDFLKLGKEVIKKNPDVYKETLTDAAFMEYILEDCQLVLTNSINASRIIRVISPTKEFGKVLYKQKKDEYFE
;
A
#
# COMPACT_ATOMS: atom_id res chain seq x y z
N MET A 1 -0.96 9.33 -6.36
CA MET A 1 -1.22 8.47 -5.17
C MET A 1 -0.12 8.68 -4.13
N LEU A 2 -0.43 8.60 -2.83
CA LEU A 2 0.60 8.58 -1.78
C LEU A 2 0.99 7.15 -1.46
N VAL A 3 2.28 6.93 -1.23
CA VAL A 3 2.84 5.62 -0.88
C VAL A 3 3.82 5.73 0.27
N VAL A 4 4.07 4.60 0.93
CA VAL A 4 5.07 4.49 1.99
C VAL A 4 6.12 3.44 1.64
N HIS A 5 7.39 3.83 1.78
CA HIS A 5 8.53 2.90 1.79
C HIS A 5 8.98 2.65 3.22
N TRP A 6 9.05 1.39 3.65
CA TRP A 6 9.52 1.05 5.00
C TRP A 6 11.00 0.68 4.99
N SER A 7 11.78 1.33 5.86
CA SER A 7 13.21 1.05 6.01
C SER A 7 13.62 1.03 7.49
N PRO A 8 14.60 0.20 7.89
CA PRO A 8 15.11 0.19 9.25
C PRO A 8 15.55 1.58 9.74
N VAL A 9 15.29 1.87 11.02
CA VAL A 9 15.52 3.21 11.62
C VAL A 9 16.95 3.72 11.44
N ASN A 10 17.96 2.84 11.45
CA ASN A 10 19.36 3.21 11.26
C ASN A 10 19.67 3.81 9.88
N TYR A 11 18.84 3.56 8.86
CA TYR A 11 19.03 4.16 7.53
C TYR A 11 18.39 5.53 7.36
N SER A 12 17.63 6.01 8.36
CA SER A 12 16.80 7.20 8.22
C SER A 12 17.60 8.46 7.88
N LYS A 13 18.73 8.68 8.55
CA LYS A 13 19.59 9.85 8.27
C LYS A 13 20.11 9.84 6.82
N ASN A 14 20.48 8.66 6.33
CA ASN A 14 20.95 8.50 4.96
C ASN A 14 19.82 8.73 3.95
N ILE A 15 18.62 8.19 4.20
CA ILE A 15 17.46 8.35 3.31
C ILE A 15 17.00 9.81 3.26
N LEU A 16 16.95 10.49 4.41
CA LEU A 16 16.56 11.91 4.46
C LEU A 16 17.58 12.83 3.79
N LYS A 17 18.85 12.42 3.70
CA LYS A 17 19.90 13.17 3.01
C LYS A 17 19.95 12.86 1.50
N ASN A 18 19.90 11.58 1.14
CA ASN A 18 20.26 11.09 -0.18
C ASN A 18 19.08 10.49 -0.96
N GLY A 19 17.90 10.42 -0.36
CA GLY A 19 16.73 9.77 -0.93
C GLY A 19 16.70 8.26 -0.74
N ILE A 20 15.64 7.64 -1.25
CA ILE A 20 15.44 6.19 -1.23
C ILE A 20 16.14 5.61 -2.47
N ARG A 21 17.23 4.89 -2.26
CA ARG A 21 17.93 4.20 -3.37
C ARG A 21 17.18 2.94 -3.77
N LYS A 22 17.01 2.73 -5.07
CA LYS A 22 16.45 1.49 -5.58
C LYS A 22 17.35 0.29 -5.28
N SER A 23 16.72 -0.84 -4.99
CA SER A 23 17.37 -2.15 -5.03
C SER A 23 17.48 -2.67 -6.48
N ARG A 24 17.99 -3.88 -6.69
CA ARG A 24 18.01 -4.56 -8.01
C ARG A 24 16.63 -4.53 -8.69
N ASN A 25 15.57 -4.75 -7.91
CA ASN A 25 14.21 -4.86 -8.45
C ASN A 25 13.43 -3.54 -8.39
N GLY A 26 13.95 -2.52 -7.71
CA GLY A 26 13.28 -1.23 -7.56
C GLY A 26 13.11 -0.77 -6.12
N VAL A 27 12.19 0.18 -5.93
CA VAL A 27 11.77 0.70 -4.62
C VAL A 27 10.43 0.08 -4.26
N TYR A 28 10.43 -0.74 -3.21
CA TYR A 28 9.23 -1.40 -2.68
C TYR A 28 8.44 -0.42 -1.83
N CYS A 29 7.17 -0.24 -2.17
CA CYS A 29 6.27 0.72 -1.56
C CYS A 29 4.91 0.08 -1.32
N PHE A 30 4.14 0.68 -0.42
CA PHE A 30 2.76 0.27 -0.17
C PHE A 30 1.83 1.47 -0.36
N PRO A 31 0.66 1.30 -0.99
CA PRO A 31 -0.34 2.36 -1.10
C PRO A 31 -0.75 2.87 0.28
N LEU A 32 -0.75 4.19 0.46
CA LEU A 32 -1.40 4.81 1.62
C LEU A 32 -2.86 5.04 1.27
N THR A 33 -3.74 4.44 2.07
CA THR A 33 -5.18 4.41 1.81
C THR A 33 -5.94 5.46 2.60
N GLY A 34 -5.30 6.09 3.59
CA GLY A 34 -5.96 6.96 4.55
C GLY A 34 -6.60 6.19 5.71
N HIS A 35 -6.70 4.86 5.61
CA HIS A 35 -7.14 3.99 6.70
C HIS A 35 -5.98 3.69 7.64
N ILE A 36 -6.03 4.24 8.84
CA ILE A 36 -4.93 4.13 9.81
C ILE A 36 -4.62 2.68 10.22
N ALA A 37 -5.61 1.78 10.19
CA ALA A 37 -5.44 0.37 10.48
C ALA A 37 -4.56 -0.31 9.43
N LEU A 38 -4.92 -0.15 8.15
CA LEU A 38 -4.18 -0.69 7.00
C LEU A 38 -2.81 -0.04 6.82
N ASP A 39 -2.72 1.28 6.92
CA ASP A 39 -1.44 1.99 6.81
C ASP A 39 -0.44 1.54 7.91
N ARG A 40 -0.94 1.05 9.06
CA ARG A 40 -0.14 0.44 10.14
C ARG A 40 0.03 -1.07 10.00
N TRP A 41 -0.84 -1.76 9.26
CA TRP A 41 -0.76 -3.20 9.06
C TRP A 41 0.59 -3.59 8.45
N TRP A 42 1.07 -2.82 7.47
CA TRP A 42 2.38 -3.07 6.86
C TRP A 42 3.55 -3.09 7.87
N MET A 43 3.50 -2.26 8.91
CA MET A 43 4.50 -2.34 9.99
C MET A 43 4.40 -3.64 10.78
N LYS A 44 3.17 -4.11 11.07
CA LYS A 44 2.94 -5.39 11.77
C LYS A 44 3.38 -6.56 10.90
N ALA A 45 3.03 -6.53 9.62
CA ALA A 45 3.40 -7.53 8.62
C ALA A 45 4.92 -7.63 8.47
N LEU A 46 5.62 -6.51 8.31
CA LEU A 46 7.10 -6.49 8.23
C LEU A 46 7.76 -7.09 9.48
N LYS A 47 7.26 -6.78 10.68
CA LYS A 47 7.74 -7.40 11.92
C LYS A 47 7.52 -8.92 11.92
N ARG A 48 6.34 -9.38 11.48
CA ARG A 48 5.97 -10.81 11.40
C ARG A 48 6.81 -11.57 10.38
N PHE A 49 7.01 -11.01 9.19
CA PHE A 49 7.70 -11.66 8.09
C PHE A 49 9.22 -11.66 8.26
N ARG A 50 9.81 -10.54 8.69
CA ARG A 50 11.28 -10.42 8.75
C ARG A 50 11.90 -11.01 10.01
N ARG A 51 11.14 -11.04 11.13
CA ARG A 51 11.58 -11.57 12.44
C ARG A 51 12.98 -11.10 12.89
N ASP A 52 13.41 -9.92 12.44
CA ASP A 52 14.78 -9.44 12.59
C ASP A 52 14.97 -8.51 13.80
N GLY A 53 13.93 -8.32 14.60
CA GLY A 53 13.94 -7.45 15.79
C GLY A 53 14.08 -5.95 15.48
N LYS A 54 14.15 -5.55 14.20
CA LYS A 54 14.40 -4.15 13.83
C LYS A 54 13.15 -3.29 13.97
N LYS A 55 13.38 -2.01 14.25
CA LYS A 55 12.37 -0.96 14.17
C LYS A 55 12.45 -0.32 12.77
N TYR A 56 11.31 0.07 12.23
CA TYR A 56 11.18 0.59 10.87
C TYR A 56 10.54 1.99 10.88
N ASN A 57 11.06 2.88 10.04
CA ASN A 57 10.45 4.15 9.68
C ASN A 57 9.78 4.03 8.31
N GLY A 58 8.62 4.67 8.15
CA GLY A 58 7.92 4.78 6.87
C GLY A 58 8.21 6.12 6.22
N PHE A 59 8.73 6.12 5.00
CA PHE A 59 9.03 7.32 4.23
C PHE A 59 7.92 7.51 3.21
N VAL A 60 7.13 8.56 3.41
CA VAL A 60 5.95 8.86 2.59
C VAL A 60 6.32 9.82 1.48
N PHE A 61 5.86 9.52 0.28
CA PHE A 61 6.02 10.39 -0.89
C PHE A 61 4.85 10.17 -1.87
N ARG A 62 4.74 11.06 -2.86
CA ARG A 62 3.75 10.98 -3.93
C ARG A 62 4.37 10.31 -5.15
N VAL A 63 3.69 9.32 -5.72
CA VAL A 63 4.08 8.71 -7.00
C VAL A 63 3.86 9.72 -8.12
N GLU A 64 4.85 9.83 -9.01
CA GLU A 64 4.87 10.70 -10.19
C GLU A 64 5.06 9.86 -11.46
N GLU A 65 4.76 10.42 -12.63
CA GLU A 65 4.95 9.74 -13.92
C GLU A 65 6.40 9.30 -14.16
N SER A 66 7.37 10.02 -13.59
CA SER A 66 8.80 9.70 -13.68
C SER A 66 9.21 8.44 -12.92
N ASP A 67 8.34 7.87 -12.08
CA ASP A 67 8.64 6.67 -11.28
C ASP A 67 8.38 5.35 -12.04
N PHE A 68 7.68 5.43 -13.17
CA PHE A 68 7.31 4.30 -14.01
C PHE A 68 8.45 3.88 -14.95
N PRO A 69 8.48 2.61 -15.42
CA PRO A 69 7.47 1.57 -15.22
C PRO A 69 7.43 1.03 -13.79
N ALA A 70 6.30 0.46 -13.39
CA ALA A 70 6.06 -0.09 -12.06
C ALA A 70 5.35 -1.44 -12.11
N TYR A 71 5.42 -2.16 -10.99
CA TYR A 71 4.61 -3.35 -10.74
C TYR A 71 3.67 -3.05 -9.57
N PHE A 72 2.40 -3.43 -9.69
CA PHE A 72 1.46 -3.48 -8.58
C PHE A 72 0.87 -4.89 -8.49
N GLY A 73 0.83 -5.46 -7.29
CA GLY A 73 0.30 -6.81 -7.09
C GLY A 73 0.84 -7.50 -5.84
N HIS A 74 0.60 -8.80 -5.71
CA HIS A 74 0.94 -9.55 -4.50
C HIS A 74 2.45 -9.61 -4.21
N PHE A 75 2.84 -9.31 -2.96
CA PHE A 75 4.26 -9.33 -2.56
C PHE A 75 4.89 -10.72 -2.69
N ILE A 76 4.12 -11.79 -2.48
CA ILE A 76 4.57 -13.18 -2.62
C ILE A 76 4.95 -13.50 -4.07
N GLY A 77 4.17 -13.02 -5.04
CA GLY A 77 4.38 -13.30 -6.47
C GLY A 77 5.59 -12.56 -7.06
N HIS A 78 6.01 -11.44 -6.47
CA HIS A 78 7.11 -10.63 -6.97
C HIS A 78 8.46 -10.95 -6.29
N MET A 79 8.48 -11.57 -5.11
CA MET A 79 9.73 -11.97 -4.45
C MET A 79 10.35 -13.26 -5.04
N THR A 80 9.64 -13.95 -5.93
CA THR A 80 10.05 -15.25 -6.47
C THR A 80 10.67 -15.20 -7.88
N SER A 81 10.67 -14.04 -8.58
CA SER A 81 11.26 -13.92 -9.91
C SER A 81 12.35 -12.85 -9.98
N ASP A 82 13.52 -13.25 -10.49
CA ASP A 82 14.75 -12.44 -10.57
C ASP A 82 14.70 -11.34 -11.66
N ARG A 83 13.55 -11.26 -12.36
CA ARG A 83 13.16 -10.32 -13.42
C ARG A 83 11.64 -10.15 -13.40
N SER A 84 11.10 -9.48 -12.39
CA SER A 84 9.67 -9.14 -12.40
C SER A 84 9.38 -8.10 -13.49
N GLU A 85 8.47 -8.45 -14.40
CA GLU A 85 7.93 -7.51 -15.36
C GLU A 85 7.24 -6.35 -14.63
N LYS A 86 7.38 -5.15 -15.20
CA LYS A 86 6.74 -3.93 -14.72
C LYS A 86 5.79 -3.41 -15.78
N PRO A 87 4.58 -3.98 -15.87
CA PRO A 87 3.68 -3.72 -16.98
C PRO A 87 3.06 -2.32 -16.92
N ILE A 88 3.00 -1.71 -15.72
CA ILE A 88 2.36 -0.42 -15.50
C ILE A 88 3.31 0.69 -15.92
N LYS A 89 2.91 1.54 -16.85
CA LYS A 89 3.73 2.60 -17.45
C LYS A 89 3.29 4.00 -17.07
N THR A 90 2.08 4.17 -16.55
CA THR A 90 1.51 5.49 -16.23
C THR A 90 0.74 5.49 -14.91
N LEU A 91 0.50 6.69 -14.34
CA LEU A 91 -0.37 6.82 -13.18
C LEU A 91 -1.81 6.38 -13.46
N ILE A 92 -2.29 6.56 -14.69
CA ILE A 92 -3.65 6.16 -15.10
C ILE A 92 -3.77 4.64 -15.04
N GLU A 93 -2.82 3.92 -15.64
CA GLU A 93 -2.78 2.45 -15.62
C GLU A 93 -2.68 1.93 -14.18
N LEU A 94 -1.89 2.58 -13.32
CA LEU A 94 -1.83 2.22 -11.90
C LEU A 94 -3.18 2.38 -11.20
N GLY A 95 -3.89 3.48 -11.46
CA GLY A 95 -5.23 3.71 -10.92
C GLY A 95 -6.22 2.64 -11.37
N MET A 96 -6.18 2.27 -12.65
CA MET A 96 -7.02 1.20 -13.22
C MET A 96 -6.71 -0.15 -12.58
N GLU A 97 -5.44 -0.48 -12.37
CA GLU A 97 -5.05 -1.77 -11.79
C GLU A 97 -5.49 -1.90 -10.32
N ILE A 98 -5.33 -0.83 -9.53
CA ILE A 98 -5.83 -0.78 -8.16
C ILE A 98 -7.35 -0.90 -8.14
N GLN A 99 -8.05 -0.19 -9.03
CA GLN A 99 -9.51 -0.28 -9.13
C GLN A 99 -9.96 -1.70 -9.50
N ASN A 100 -9.33 -2.32 -10.49
CA ASN A 100 -9.62 -3.70 -10.89
C ASN A 100 -9.38 -4.69 -9.75
N THR A 101 -8.32 -4.50 -8.96
CA THR A 101 -8.04 -5.33 -7.78
C THR A 101 -9.16 -5.24 -6.75
N ILE A 102 -9.66 -4.03 -6.46
CA ILE A 102 -10.78 -3.82 -5.54
C ILE A 102 -12.06 -4.49 -6.08
N ILE A 103 -12.36 -4.31 -7.37
CA ILE A 103 -13.54 -4.90 -8.01
C ILE A 103 -13.45 -6.43 -7.98
N TRP A 104 -12.28 -7.00 -8.29
CA TRP A 104 -12.04 -8.44 -8.23
C TRP A 104 -12.33 -8.99 -6.83
N ARG A 105 -11.86 -8.31 -5.77
CA ARG A 105 -12.13 -8.71 -4.37
C ARG A 105 -13.59 -8.58 -3.96
N ILE A 106 -14.33 -7.60 -4.49
CA ILE A 106 -15.78 -7.52 -4.32
C ILE A 106 -16.45 -8.77 -4.92
N GLY A 107 -16.02 -9.20 -6.10
CA GLY A 107 -16.49 -10.43 -6.74
C GLY A 107 -16.18 -11.68 -5.91
N GLU A 108 -14.95 -11.80 -5.41
CA GLU A 108 -14.54 -12.90 -4.51
C GLU A 108 -15.39 -12.95 -3.24
N ARG A 109 -15.61 -11.81 -2.56
CA ARG A 109 -16.45 -11.71 -1.36
C ARG A 109 -17.91 -12.14 -1.62
N ALA A 110 -18.45 -11.82 -2.81
CA ALA A 110 -19.80 -12.22 -3.18
C ALA A 110 -19.95 -13.74 -3.34
N VAL A 111 -18.87 -14.43 -3.71
CA VAL A 111 -18.83 -15.90 -3.80
C VAL A 111 -18.69 -16.54 -2.42
N TRP A 112 -17.85 -16.00 -1.54
CA TRP A 112 -17.71 -16.54 -0.18
C TRP A 112 -19.01 -16.56 0.63
N ASN A 113 -19.89 -15.59 0.36
CA ASN A 113 -21.21 -15.54 0.98
C ASN A 113 -22.22 -16.52 0.35
N ASN A 114 -21.88 -17.18 -0.74
CA ASN A 114 -22.70 -18.17 -1.43
C ASN A 114 -22.00 -19.54 -1.44
N ILE A 115 -22.38 -20.39 -0.48
CA ILE A 115 -21.76 -21.70 -0.18
C ILE A 115 -21.75 -22.67 -1.37
N GLU A 116 -22.58 -22.45 -2.40
CA GLU A 116 -22.82 -23.41 -3.48
C GLU A 116 -21.88 -23.32 -4.70
N VAL A 117 -20.99 -22.32 -4.82
CA VAL A 117 -20.24 -22.13 -6.08
C VAL A 117 -18.75 -21.83 -5.83
N HIS A 118 -17.96 -22.86 -5.53
CA HIS A 118 -16.50 -22.80 -5.68
C HIS A 118 -16.12 -23.53 -6.96
N ASN A 119 -16.15 -22.80 -8.08
CA ASN A 119 -15.60 -23.29 -9.34
C ASN A 119 -14.26 -22.59 -9.57
N HIS A 120 -13.19 -23.36 -9.79
CA HIS A 120 -11.82 -22.83 -9.94
C HIS A 120 -11.63 -21.86 -11.12
N ASP A 121 -12.60 -21.80 -12.06
CA ASP A 121 -12.58 -20.96 -13.26
C ASP A 121 -13.41 -19.66 -13.13
N GLN A 122 -13.78 -19.24 -11.92
CA GLN A 122 -14.57 -18.02 -11.72
C GLN A 122 -13.77 -16.75 -12.06
N ASP A 123 -14.27 -15.99 -13.03
CA ASP A 123 -13.82 -14.63 -13.31
C ASP A 123 -14.40 -13.65 -12.26
N PHE A 124 -13.69 -13.50 -11.15
CA PHE A 124 -14.11 -12.60 -10.07
C PHE A 124 -14.13 -11.13 -10.48
N LEU A 125 -13.36 -10.71 -11.50
CA LEU A 125 -13.43 -9.34 -11.99
C LEU A 125 -14.78 -9.09 -12.67
N LYS A 126 -15.24 -10.03 -13.50
CA LYS A 126 -16.57 -9.97 -14.11
C LYS A 126 -17.67 -9.99 -13.04
N LEU A 127 -17.58 -10.89 -12.06
CA LEU A 127 -18.55 -10.98 -10.97
C LEU A 127 -18.61 -9.68 -10.17
N GLY A 128 -17.46 -9.09 -9.81
CA GLY A 128 -17.41 -7.81 -9.10
C GLY A 128 -18.09 -6.68 -9.87
N LYS A 129 -17.88 -6.61 -11.19
CA LYS A 129 -18.58 -5.65 -12.06
C LYS A 129 -20.09 -5.87 -12.05
N GLU A 130 -20.56 -7.11 -12.05
CA GLU A 130 -21.99 -7.43 -11.97
C GLU A 130 -22.60 -7.05 -10.62
N VAL A 131 -21.88 -7.27 -9.51
CA VAL A 131 -22.30 -6.86 -8.16
C VAL A 131 -22.45 -5.34 -8.11
N ILE A 132 -21.46 -4.59 -8.58
CA ILE A 132 -21.50 -3.12 -8.59
C ILE A 132 -22.59 -2.61 -9.53
N LYS A 133 -22.85 -3.28 -10.66
CA LYS A 133 -23.94 -2.92 -11.57
C LYS A 133 -25.32 -3.07 -10.90
N LYS A 134 -25.49 -4.11 -10.07
CA LYS A 134 -26.74 -4.35 -9.32
C LYS A 134 -26.89 -3.41 -8.12
N ASN A 135 -25.79 -3.10 -7.43
CA ASN A 135 -25.75 -2.14 -6.33
C ASN A 135 -24.48 -1.26 -6.41
N PRO A 136 -24.58 -0.07 -7.03
CA PRO A 136 -23.43 0.82 -7.23
C PRO A 136 -22.78 1.31 -5.93
N ASP A 137 -23.51 1.34 -4.82
CA ASP A 137 -23.00 1.85 -3.55
C ASP A 137 -21.99 0.89 -2.89
N VAL A 138 -22.02 -0.41 -3.24
CA VAL A 138 -21.07 -1.42 -2.76
C VAL A 138 -19.61 -0.98 -2.97
N TYR A 139 -19.32 -0.33 -4.10
CA TYR A 139 -17.97 0.15 -4.37
C TYR A 139 -17.55 1.27 -3.40
N LYS A 140 -18.44 2.23 -3.12
CA LYS A 140 -18.15 3.32 -2.18
C LYS A 140 -18.04 2.81 -0.76
N GLU A 141 -18.94 1.93 -0.35
CA GLU A 141 -18.93 1.27 0.96
C GLU A 141 -17.62 0.51 1.18
N THR A 142 -17.19 -0.27 0.17
CA THR A 142 -15.92 -0.98 0.15
C THR A 142 -14.73 -0.05 0.42
N LEU A 143 -14.68 1.12 -0.22
CA LEU A 143 -13.58 2.07 -0.02
C LEU A 143 -13.56 2.65 1.42
N THR A 144 -14.67 2.59 2.14
CA THR A 144 -14.79 3.06 3.53
C THR A 144 -14.70 1.94 4.56
N ASP A 145 -14.86 0.67 4.15
CA ASP A 145 -14.75 -0.51 5.01
C ASP A 145 -13.27 -0.81 5.29
N ALA A 146 -12.78 -0.35 6.44
CA ALA A 146 -11.38 -0.48 6.82
C ALA A 146 -10.91 -1.95 6.91
N ALA A 147 -11.78 -2.86 7.38
CA ALA A 147 -11.45 -4.28 7.52
C ALA A 147 -11.33 -4.95 6.14
N PHE A 148 -12.24 -4.60 5.24
CA PHE A 148 -12.19 -5.12 3.88
C PHE A 148 -11.03 -4.51 3.08
N MET A 149 -10.76 -3.22 3.20
CA MET A 149 -9.58 -2.60 2.57
C MET A 149 -8.28 -3.20 3.10
N GLU A 150 -8.21 -3.50 4.41
CA GLU A 150 -7.09 -4.23 4.99
C GLU A 150 -6.91 -5.59 4.32
N TYR A 151 -7.97 -6.39 4.21
CA TYR A 151 -7.94 -7.67 3.51
C TYR A 151 -7.57 -7.57 2.00
N ILE A 152 -8.07 -6.56 1.28
CA ILE A 152 -7.80 -6.41 -0.15
C ILE A 152 -6.31 -6.12 -0.40
N LEU A 153 -5.77 -5.17 0.37
CA LEU A 153 -4.48 -4.58 0.10
C LEU A 153 -3.37 -5.13 0.99
N GLU A 154 -3.65 -5.95 2.01
CA GLU A 154 -2.63 -6.51 2.90
C GLU A 154 -1.51 -7.24 2.15
N ASP A 155 -1.80 -7.81 0.98
CA ASP A 155 -0.78 -8.50 0.21
C ASP A 155 -0.25 -7.68 -0.97
N CYS A 156 -0.80 -6.50 -1.25
CA CYS A 156 -0.46 -5.71 -2.44
C CYS A 156 0.73 -4.76 -2.20
N GLN A 157 1.75 -4.86 -3.05
CA GLN A 157 2.88 -3.92 -3.07
C GLN A 157 2.95 -3.17 -4.41
N LEU A 158 3.57 -1.99 -4.37
CA LEU A 158 3.99 -1.23 -5.54
C LEU A 158 5.52 -1.24 -5.62
N VAL A 159 6.08 -1.61 -6.78
CA VAL A 159 7.53 -1.62 -7.01
C VAL A 159 7.89 -0.64 -8.11
N LEU A 160 8.45 0.49 -7.71
CA LEU A 160 8.85 1.59 -8.61
C LEU A 160 10.23 1.31 -9.20
N THR A 161 10.50 1.78 -10.43
CA THR A 161 11.78 1.52 -11.10
C THR A 161 12.92 2.44 -10.65
N ASN A 162 12.59 3.66 -10.30
CA ASN A 162 13.58 4.70 -10.02
C ASN A 162 13.79 4.91 -8.52
N SER A 163 14.99 5.39 -8.17
CA SER A 163 15.27 5.90 -6.84
C SER A 163 14.45 7.17 -6.59
N ILE A 164 14.08 7.42 -5.33
CA ILE A 164 13.27 8.57 -4.95
C ILE A 164 14.16 9.62 -4.32
N ASN A 165 14.14 10.85 -4.85
CA ASN A 165 14.90 11.96 -4.30
C ASN A 165 14.45 12.31 -2.87
N ALA A 166 15.40 12.74 -2.03
CA ALA A 166 15.13 13.15 -0.64
C ALA A 166 14.05 14.24 -0.55
N SER A 167 14.07 15.21 -1.48
CA SER A 167 13.12 16.31 -1.56
C SER A 167 11.67 15.88 -1.80
N ARG A 168 11.44 14.66 -2.31
CA ARG A 168 10.09 14.11 -2.54
C ARG A 168 9.49 13.46 -1.30
N ILE A 169 10.28 13.26 -0.24
CA ILE A 169 9.79 12.69 1.02
C ILE A 169 9.02 13.77 1.78
N ILE A 170 7.70 13.60 1.88
CA ILE A 170 6.80 14.59 2.48
C ILE A 170 6.55 14.34 3.96
N ARG A 171 6.72 13.10 4.44
CA ARG A 171 6.46 12.71 5.84
C ARG A 171 7.24 11.46 6.22
N VAL A 172 7.68 11.39 7.47
CA VAL A 172 8.23 10.17 8.08
C VAL A 172 7.27 9.65 9.15
N ILE A 173 6.90 8.38 9.05
CA ILE A 173 6.12 7.63 10.05
C ILE A 173 7.09 6.92 10.97
N SER A 174 7.19 7.36 12.22
CA SER A 174 8.06 6.74 13.22
C SER A 174 7.39 5.57 13.95
N PRO A 175 8.14 4.54 14.37
CA PRO A 175 7.60 3.37 15.07
C PRO A 175 7.11 3.69 16.48
N THR A 176 7.53 4.82 17.06
CA THR A 176 7.30 5.20 18.46
C THR A 176 6.41 6.44 18.63
N LYS A 177 5.88 7.04 17.56
CA LYS A 177 5.00 8.21 17.72
C LYS A 177 3.54 7.77 17.82
N GLU A 178 3.04 7.81 19.05
CA GLU A 178 1.63 7.93 19.38
C GLU A 178 0.99 9.00 18.49
N PHE A 179 0.16 8.59 17.53
CA PHE A 179 -0.42 9.49 16.53
C PHE A 179 -1.72 10.12 17.04
N GLY A 180 -1.86 11.44 16.84
CA GLY A 180 -3.13 12.16 16.86
C GLY A 180 -3.30 13.14 18.01
N LYS A 181 -3.49 12.63 19.24
CA LYS A 181 -3.82 13.48 20.41
C LYS A 181 -2.61 14.04 21.14
N VAL A 182 -1.49 13.31 21.18
CA VAL A 182 -0.29 13.73 21.95
C VAL A 182 0.50 14.82 21.20
N LEU A 183 0.60 14.76 19.87
CA LEU A 183 1.20 15.85 19.08
C LEU A 183 0.39 17.15 19.12
N TYR A 184 -0.94 17.07 19.28
CA TYR A 184 -1.78 18.27 19.47
C TYR A 184 -1.66 18.83 20.89
N LYS A 185 -1.50 17.97 21.92
CA LYS A 185 -1.20 18.40 23.29
C LYS A 185 0.19 19.03 23.42
N GLN A 186 1.23 18.37 22.90
CA GLN A 186 2.61 18.89 22.95
C GLN A 186 2.76 20.23 22.22
N LYS A 187 2.09 20.41 21.06
CA LYS A 187 2.03 21.71 20.39
C LYS A 187 1.21 22.76 21.14
N LYS A 188 0.24 22.36 21.97
CA LYS A 188 -0.55 23.30 22.77
C LYS A 188 0.27 23.74 23.98
N ASP A 189 0.99 22.83 24.61
CA ASP A 189 1.82 23.12 25.79
C ASP A 189 3.05 23.98 25.42
N GLU A 190 3.65 23.80 24.23
CA GLU A 190 4.74 24.67 23.70
C GLU A 190 4.33 26.12 23.39
N TYR A 191 3.02 26.45 23.33
CA TYR A 191 2.54 27.83 23.09
C TYR A 191 2.14 28.56 24.38
N PHE A 192 2.19 27.88 25.54
CA PHE A 192 1.84 28.44 26.85
C PHE A 192 3.02 28.43 27.85
N GLU A 193 4.24 28.18 27.38
CA GLU A 193 5.50 28.56 28.03
C GLU A 193 6.15 29.73 27.30
#